data_AF-A0A0V0Z3D8-F1
#
_entry.id   AF-A0A0V0Z3D8-F1
#
_cell.length_a   1.000
_cell.length_b   1.000
_cell.length_c   1.000
_cell.angle_alpha   90.00
_cell.angle_beta   90.00
_cell.angle_gamma   90.00
#
_symmetry.space_group_name_H-M   'P 1'
#
loop_
_entity.id
_entity.type
_entity.pdbx_description
1 polymer ?
#
loop_
_entity_poly.entity_id
_entity_poly.type
_entity_poly.pdbx_seq_one_letter_code
_entity_poly.pdbx_strand_id
1 'polypeptide(L)'
;MGKALIAGVVGWQDTPDITMPPRNVVAKPLEHVIEANQDNKFIAYNNIPPDVPKVKTKSNSKGVLMMNPGDRDEASWIVHTIPGFPKALTGYVFPPAEIQKGHLFICLTIKESEIDAIAMALRIATPLIYHNDIPDAEINSRPNLKKLVNGESRLTPPLTVTRQISTANAAGLKVTIYSKSEKSKY
;
A
#
# COMPACT_ATOMS: atom_id res chain seq x y z
N MET A 1 -13.84 18.02 -8.16
CA MET A 1 -14.55 16.77 -7.82
C MET A 1 -13.69 15.61 -8.27
N GLY A 2 -13.45 14.63 -7.40
CA GLY A 2 -12.65 13.44 -7.72
C GLY A 2 -13.42 12.43 -8.56
N LYS A 3 -12.71 11.51 -9.20
CA LYS A 3 -13.29 10.40 -9.98
C LYS A 3 -12.75 9.07 -9.45
N ALA A 4 -13.61 8.05 -9.40
CA ALA A 4 -13.22 6.69 -9.01
C ALA A 4 -13.74 5.67 -10.01
N LEU A 5 -12.94 4.63 -10.25
CA LEU A 5 -13.34 3.43 -10.97
C LEU A 5 -13.47 2.32 -9.94
N ILE A 6 -14.67 1.76 -9.80
CA ILE A 6 -15.02 0.80 -8.75
C ILE A 6 -15.39 -0.52 -9.41
N ALA A 7 -14.86 -1.63 -8.87
CA ALA A 7 -15.17 -2.95 -9.37
C ALA A 7 -16.70 -3.20 -9.37
N GLY A 8 -17.21 -3.75 -10.47
CA GLY A 8 -18.65 -4.00 -10.64
C GLY A 8 -19.46 -2.78 -11.10
N VAL A 9 -18.84 -1.60 -11.24
CA VAL A 9 -19.49 -0.38 -11.76
C VAL A 9 -18.96 -0.06 -13.16
N VAL A 10 -19.85 0.36 -14.06
CA VAL A 10 -19.48 0.76 -15.41
C VAL A 10 -19.00 2.21 -15.41
N GLY A 11 -17.73 2.41 -15.79
CA GLY A 11 -17.15 3.73 -16.00
C GLY A 11 -16.77 4.50 -14.72
N TRP A 12 -16.19 5.68 -14.93
CA TRP A 12 -15.74 6.57 -13.86
C TRP A 12 -16.92 7.26 -13.18
N GLN A 13 -16.97 7.16 -11.85
CA GLN A 13 -18.00 7.78 -11.01
C GLN A 13 -17.44 9.00 -10.29
N ASP A 14 -18.28 10.00 -10.05
CA ASP A 14 -17.94 11.10 -9.14
C ASP A 14 -17.84 10.59 -7.70
N THR A 15 -16.80 11.03 -7.01
CA THR A 15 -16.59 10.65 -5.62
C THR A 15 -17.32 11.61 -4.69
N PRO A 16 -18.02 11.11 -3.66
CA PRO A 16 -18.49 11.95 -2.55
C PRO A 16 -17.31 12.60 -1.83
N ASP A 17 -17.59 13.52 -0.91
CA ASP A 17 -16.55 14.20 -0.13
C ASP A 17 -15.60 13.20 0.55
N ILE A 18 -14.33 13.25 0.15
CA ILE A 18 -13.30 12.35 0.66
C ILE A 18 -12.88 12.69 2.08
N THR A 19 -13.22 13.87 2.60
CA THR A 19 -12.82 14.28 3.96
C THR A 19 -13.66 13.64 5.06
N MET A 20 -14.80 13.01 4.73
CA MET A 20 -15.75 12.43 5.68
C MET A 20 -15.73 10.89 5.67
N PRO A 21 -15.43 10.22 6.80
CA PRO A 21 -15.63 8.77 6.94
C PRO A 21 -17.12 8.42 7.23
N PRO A 22 -17.57 7.16 7.08
CA PRO A 22 -16.93 6.00 6.45
C PRO A 22 -17.42 5.74 5.01
N ARG A 23 -18.12 6.70 4.37
CA ARG A 23 -18.88 6.47 3.12
C ARG A 23 -18.18 6.98 1.85
N ASN A 24 -16.85 6.96 1.80
CA ASN A 24 -16.11 7.38 0.61
C ASN A 24 -15.10 6.34 0.14
N VAL A 25 -14.71 6.45 -1.13
CA VAL A 25 -13.87 5.49 -1.87
C VAL A 25 -12.41 5.41 -1.36
N VAL A 26 -11.98 6.36 -0.53
CA VAL A 26 -10.64 6.39 0.09
C VAL A 26 -10.70 5.85 1.52
N ALA A 27 -11.69 6.26 2.31
CA ALA A 27 -11.83 5.87 3.71
C ALA A 27 -12.19 4.39 3.87
N LYS A 28 -13.13 3.88 3.06
CA LYS A 28 -13.64 2.52 3.23
C LYS A 28 -12.56 1.44 3.06
N PRO A 29 -11.69 1.47 2.03
CA PRO A 29 -10.58 0.51 1.91
C PRO A 29 -9.55 0.57 3.05
N LEU A 30 -9.56 1.63 3.86
CA LEU A 30 -8.61 1.86 4.94
C LEU A 30 -9.23 1.71 6.33
N GLU A 31 -10.50 1.29 6.45
CA GLU A 31 -11.21 1.25 7.73
C GLU A 31 -10.43 0.46 8.80
N HIS A 32 -9.83 -0.67 8.43
CA HIS A 32 -9.02 -1.49 9.33
C HIS A 32 -7.53 -1.10 9.40
N VAL A 33 -7.17 0.03 8.79
CA VAL A 33 -5.85 0.68 8.88
C VAL A 33 -5.93 1.89 9.80
N ILE A 34 -7.04 2.62 9.76
CA ILE A 34 -7.29 3.79 10.61
C ILE A 34 -7.84 3.39 11.98
N GLU A 35 -8.48 2.22 12.09
CA GLU A 35 -9.03 1.66 13.32
C GLU A 35 -8.59 0.20 13.45
N ALA A 36 -8.42 -0.26 14.70
CA ALA A 36 -7.90 -1.59 14.97
C ALA A 36 -8.94 -2.67 14.60
N ASN A 37 -8.49 -3.70 13.91
CA ASN A 37 -9.26 -4.91 13.63
C ASN A 37 -8.38 -6.14 13.92
N GLN A 38 -8.97 -7.20 14.49
CA GLN A 38 -8.25 -8.42 14.83
C GLN A 38 -7.82 -9.20 13.59
N ASP A 39 -8.64 -9.15 12.54
CA ASP A 39 -8.52 -9.90 11.29
C ASP A 39 -7.78 -9.12 10.19
N ASN A 40 -7.30 -7.90 10.48
CA ASN A 40 -6.47 -7.14 9.53
C ASN A 40 -5.11 -6.83 10.13
N LYS A 41 -4.05 -7.18 9.39
CA LYS A 41 -2.66 -6.85 9.70
C LYS A 41 -2.02 -6.22 8.48
N PHE A 42 -1.14 -5.25 8.68
CA PHE A 42 -0.64 -4.44 7.58
C PHE A 42 0.73 -3.83 7.80
N ILE A 43 1.36 -3.52 6.68
CA ILE A 43 2.51 -2.62 6.59
C ILE A 43 2.02 -1.32 5.95
N ALA A 44 2.32 -0.19 6.57
CA ALA A 44 2.12 1.12 5.98
C ALA A 44 3.46 1.80 5.69
N TYR A 45 3.60 2.34 4.49
CA TYR A 45 4.82 2.97 4.03
C TYR A 45 4.55 4.30 3.34
N ASN A 46 5.39 5.30 3.60
CA ASN A 46 5.27 6.64 3.03
C ASN A 46 6.58 7.40 3.21
N ASN A 47 7.05 8.11 2.17
CA ASN A 47 8.25 8.93 2.28
C ASN A 47 8.06 10.22 3.08
N ILE A 48 6.81 10.63 3.30
CA ILE A 48 6.38 11.70 4.20
C ILE A 48 5.30 11.09 5.09
N PRO A 49 5.66 10.27 6.10
CA PRO A 49 4.67 9.62 6.95
C PRO A 49 3.91 10.64 7.81
N PRO A 50 2.70 10.30 8.27
CA PRO A 50 1.94 11.15 9.19
C PRO A 50 2.72 11.43 10.47
N ASP A 51 2.64 12.65 10.98
CA ASP A 51 3.14 13.05 12.31
C ASP A 51 4.64 12.83 12.58
N VAL A 52 5.45 12.48 11.56
CA VAL A 52 6.92 12.38 11.67
C VAL A 52 7.59 13.45 10.80
N PRO A 53 8.06 14.56 11.40
CA PRO A 53 8.71 15.61 10.65
C PRO A 53 10.13 15.21 10.20
N LYS A 54 10.59 15.79 9.08
CA LYS A 54 12.00 15.79 8.63
C LYS A 54 12.60 14.42 8.28
N VAL A 55 11.80 13.44 7.87
CA VAL A 55 12.37 12.16 7.41
C VAL A 55 13.04 12.34 6.04
N LYS A 56 14.29 11.91 5.93
CA LYS A 56 15.00 11.80 4.64
C LYS A 56 14.89 10.37 4.15
N THR A 57 14.21 10.18 3.03
CA THR A 57 14.13 8.87 2.37
C THR A 57 14.61 9.01 0.93
N LYS A 58 14.96 7.88 0.34
CA LYS A 58 15.44 7.78 -1.05
C LYS A 58 14.36 7.29 -2.01
N SER A 59 13.15 7.09 -1.48
CA SER A 59 11.98 6.59 -2.18
C SER A 59 10.89 7.65 -2.17
N ASN A 60 10.00 7.61 -3.17
CA ASN A 60 8.78 8.42 -3.17
C ASN A 60 7.52 7.57 -3.00
N SER A 61 7.69 6.25 -2.83
CA SER A 61 6.60 5.28 -2.74
C SER A 61 5.78 5.45 -1.47
N LYS A 62 4.47 5.30 -1.60
CA LYS A 62 3.49 5.34 -0.50
C LYS A 62 2.40 4.30 -0.72
N GLY A 63 1.89 3.75 0.36
CA GLY A 63 0.87 2.72 0.28
C GLY A 63 0.71 1.91 1.55
N VAL A 64 -0.18 0.93 1.46
CA VAL A 64 -0.48 -0.01 2.54
C VAL A 64 -0.62 -1.40 1.96
N LEU A 65 0.06 -2.38 2.54
CA LEU A 65 -0.08 -3.79 2.22
C LEU A 65 -0.76 -4.48 3.40
N MET A 66 -1.93 -5.04 3.17
CA MET A 66 -2.84 -5.58 4.18
C MET A 66 -3.10 -7.07 3.93
N MET A 67 -3.31 -7.83 5.00
CA MET A 67 -3.69 -9.23 4.95
C MET A 67 -4.48 -9.64 6.19
N ASN A 68 -5.33 -10.65 6.04
CA ASN A 68 -5.93 -11.39 7.14
C ASN A 68 -5.12 -12.67 7.41
N PRO A 69 -4.36 -12.77 8.52
CA PRO A 69 -3.60 -13.99 8.82
C PRO A 69 -4.48 -15.22 9.12
N GLY A 70 -5.77 -15.01 9.40
CA GLY A 70 -6.73 -16.06 9.75
C GLY A 70 -7.47 -16.66 8.55
N ASP A 71 -7.48 -15.99 7.39
CA ASP A 71 -8.20 -16.46 6.19
C ASP A 71 -7.32 -16.36 4.93
N ARG A 72 -7.42 -17.38 4.08
CA ARG A 72 -6.63 -17.45 2.86
C ARG A 72 -7.19 -16.50 1.81
N ASP A 73 -6.28 -15.89 1.07
CA ASP A 73 -6.58 -15.00 -0.05
C ASP A 73 -7.40 -13.74 0.31
N GLU A 74 -7.43 -13.37 1.60
CA GLU A 74 -7.92 -12.08 2.08
C GLU A 74 -6.76 -11.09 2.25
N ALA A 75 -6.25 -10.59 1.13
CA ALA A 75 -5.21 -9.57 1.13
C ALA A 75 -5.53 -8.42 0.18
N SER A 76 -4.97 -7.25 0.49
CA SER A 76 -5.18 -6.05 -0.31
C SER A 76 -3.95 -5.16 -0.32
N TRP A 77 -3.69 -4.53 -1.46
CA TRP A 77 -2.58 -3.61 -1.64
C TRP A 77 -3.06 -2.28 -2.16
N ILE A 78 -2.71 -1.22 -1.43
CA ILE A 78 -3.03 0.16 -1.73
C ILE A 78 -1.75 0.88 -2.13
N VAL A 79 -1.82 1.63 -3.23
CA VAL A 79 -0.78 2.58 -3.66
C VAL A 79 -1.40 3.95 -3.80
N HIS A 80 -0.74 4.97 -3.26
CA HIS A 80 -1.24 6.35 -3.35
C HIS A 80 -0.11 7.38 -3.48
N THR A 81 -0.49 8.64 -3.74
CA THR A 81 0.46 9.77 -3.83
C THR A 81 0.37 10.76 -2.67
N ILE A 82 -0.57 10.56 -1.74
CA ILE A 82 -0.90 11.50 -0.64
C ILE A 82 0.19 11.49 0.46
N PRO A 83 0.91 12.60 0.73
CA PRO A 83 1.82 12.70 1.88
C PRO A 83 1.05 12.83 3.20
N GLY A 84 1.64 12.37 4.31
CA GLY A 84 1.05 12.45 5.64
C GLY A 84 -0.15 11.52 5.85
N PHE A 85 -0.27 10.46 5.05
CA PHE A 85 -1.45 9.59 5.00
C PHE A 85 -1.09 8.12 4.74
N PRO A 86 -1.94 7.15 5.16
CA PRO A 86 -2.95 7.28 6.20
C PRO A 86 -2.32 7.45 7.58
N LYS A 87 -3.10 7.86 8.59
CA LYS A 87 -2.67 7.75 9.98
C LYS A 87 -3.06 6.38 10.51
N ALA A 88 -2.05 5.53 10.78
CA ALA A 88 -2.29 4.18 11.27
C ALA A 88 -2.95 4.23 12.67
N LEU A 89 -4.06 3.51 12.83
CA LEU A 89 -4.75 3.26 14.11
C LEU A 89 -5.15 4.51 14.92
N THR A 90 -5.37 5.64 14.25
CA THR A 90 -5.68 6.95 14.89
C THR A 90 -6.88 7.66 14.28
N GLY A 91 -7.70 6.94 13.52
CA GLY A 91 -8.89 7.46 12.86
C GLY A 91 -8.62 8.07 11.49
N TYR A 92 -9.71 8.33 10.76
CA TYR A 92 -9.63 8.88 9.40
C TYR A 92 -9.37 10.39 9.44
N VAL A 93 -8.25 10.82 8.85
CA VAL A 93 -7.99 12.22 8.56
C VAL A 93 -7.35 12.31 7.18
N PHE A 94 -8.10 12.86 6.22
CA PHE A 94 -7.49 13.27 4.95
C PHE A 94 -6.66 14.54 5.18
N PRO A 95 -5.38 14.61 4.77
CA PRO A 95 -4.53 15.74 5.10
C PRO A 95 -5.08 17.06 4.52
N PRO A 96 -5.36 18.09 5.34
CA PRO A 96 -5.99 19.32 4.85
C PRO A 96 -5.19 20.03 3.74
N ALA A 97 -3.87 19.99 3.82
CA ALA A 97 -2.96 20.57 2.82
C ALA A 97 -3.01 19.88 1.44
N GLU A 98 -3.61 18.69 1.36
CA GLU A 98 -3.67 17.85 0.16
C GLU A 98 -5.06 17.86 -0.50
N ILE A 99 -6.08 18.47 0.13
CA ILE A 99 -7.47 18.50 -0.40
C ILE A 99 -7.56 19.20 -1.77
N GLN A 100 -6.79 20.28 -1.95
CA GLN A 100 -6.78 21.07 -3.18
C GLN A 100 -5.81 20.53 -4.25
N LYS A 101 -5.17 19.38 -4.01
CA LYS A 101 -4.15 18.79 -4.88
C LYS A 101 -4.65 17.53 -5.57
N GLY A 102 -4.13 17.27 -6.77
CA GLY A 102 -4.41 16.04 -7.49
C GLY A 102 -3.65 14.85 -6.89
N HIS A 103 -4.38 13.82 -6.48
CA HIS A 103 -3.80 12.58 -5.98
C HIS A 103 -4.37 11.35 -6.70
N LEU A 104 -3.57 10.29 -6.71
CA LEU A 104 -3.96 8.97 -7.19
C LEU A 104 -4.07 8.02 -6.00
N PHE A 105 -5.08 7.15 -6.05
CA PHE A 105 -5.33 6.10 -5.07
C PHE A 105 -5.77 4.85 -5.82
N ILE A 106 -5.01 3.76 -5.68
CA ILE A 106 -5.29 2.46 -6.30
C ILE A 106 -5.40 1.45 -5.17
N CYS A 107 -6.48 0.67 -5.16
CA CYS A 107 -6.69 -0.43 -4.23
C CYS A 107 -6.90 -1.73 -5.04
N LEU A 108 -6.09 -2.75 -4.74
CA LEU A 108 -6.15 -4.05 -5.37
C LEU A 108 -6.42 -5.12 -4.32
N THR A 109 -7.47 -5.93 -4.51
CA THR A 109 -7.62 -7.20 -3.78
C THR A 109 -6.69 -8.22 -4.43
N ILE A 110 -5.80 -8.81 -3.65
CA ILE A 110 -4.73 -9.70 -4.12
C ILE A 110 -4.82 -11.04 -3.40
N LYS A 111 -4.30 -12.09 -4.04
CA LYS A 111 -4.07 -13.37 -3.35
C LYS A 111 -2.90 -13.23 -2.40
N GLU A 112 -2.89 -14.00 -1.32
CA GLU A 112 -1.78 -13.97 -0.37
C GLU A 112 -0.47 -14.47 -0.99
N SER A 113 -0.57 -15.35 -1.99
CA SER A 113 0.58 -15.83 -2.76
C SER A 113 1.32 -14.71 -3.50
N GLU A 114 0.68 -13.57 -3.76
CA GLU A 114 1.28 -12.43 -4.46
C GLU A 114 2.04 -11.49 -3.52
N ILE A 115 1.86 -11.62 -2.20
CA ILE A 115 2.47 -10.73 -1.19
C ILE A 115 3.99 -10.71 -1.32
N ASP A 116 4.63 -11.87 -1.49
CA ASP A 116 6.10 -11.93 -1.56
C ASP A 116 6.65 -11.27 -2.85
N ALA A 117 5.89 -11.35 -3.95
CA ALA A 117 6.23 -10.67 -5.20
C ALA A 117 6.10 -9.14 -5.06
N ILE A 118 5.06 -8.66 -4.38
CA ILE A 118 4.88 -7.24 -4.05
C ILE A 118 6.00 -6.78 -3.11
N ALA A 119 6.30 -7.55 -2.08
CA ALA A 119 7.36 -7.25 -1.13
C ALA A 119 8.72 -7.14 -1.81
N MET A 120 9.00 -7.97 -2.82
CA MET A 120 10.22 -7.82 -3.63
C MET A 120 10.25 -6.49 -4.39
N ALA A 121 9.14 -6.09 -5.02
CA ALA A 121 9.06 -4.81 -5.70
C ALA A 121 9.25 -3.63 -4.72
N LEU A 122 8.63 -3.71 -3.54
CA LEU A 122 8.79 -2.70 -2.49
C LEU A 122 10.24 -2.66 -1.98
N ARG A 123 10.92 -3.79 -1.79
CA ARG A 123 12.34 -3.79 -1.40
C ARG A 123 13.23 -3.02 -2.37
N ILE A 124 12.98 -3.17 -3.67
CA ILE A 124 13.71 -2.42 -4.70
C ILE A 124 13.39 -0.92 -4.62
N ALA A 125 12.13 -0.56 -4.32
CA ALA A 125 11.73 0.83 -4.13
C ALA A 125 12.26 1.44 -2.84
N THR A 126 12.72 0.63 -1.87
CA THR A 126 13.25 1.07 -0.56
C THR A 126 12.35 2.07 0.18
N PRO A 127 11.03 1.81 0.31
CA PRO A 127 10.13 2.75 0.97
C PRO A 127 10.42 2.82 2.46
N LEU A 128 10.02 3.94 3.08
CA LEU A 128 10.03 4.06 4.53
C LEU A 128 8.75 3.43 5.08
N ILE A 129 8.91 2.35 5.85
CA ILE A 129 7.83 1.73 6.62
C ILE A 129 7.71 2.47 7.95
N TYR A 130 6.50 2.95 8.25
CA TYR A 130 6.21 3.66 9.52
C TYR A 130 5.24 2.91 10.42
N HIS A 131 4.62 1.83 9.91
CA HIS A 131 3.81 0.91 10.70
C HIS A 131 3.96 -0.52 10.16
N ASN A 132 4.04 -1.49 11.05
CA ASN A 132 3.98 -2.92 10.74
C ASN A 132 3.42 -3.67 11.95
N ASP A 133 2.31 -4.37 11.77
CA ASP A 133 1.76 -5.29 12.76
C ASP A 133 1.53 -6.71 12.20
N ILE A 134 2.10 -7.03 11.03
CA ILE A 134 2.05 -8.38 10.47
C ILE A 134 2.76 -9.38 11.41
N PRO A 135 2.11 -10.50 11.78
CA PRO A 135 2.71 -11.49 12.68
C PRO A 135 4.00 -12.10 12.13
N ASP A 136 4.92 -12.43 13.03
CA ASP A 136 6.20 -13.04 12.67
C ASP A 136 6.06 -14.34 11.87
N ALA A 137 4.99 -15.11 12.07
CA ALA A 137 4.72 -16.32 11.28
C ALA A 137 4.52 -16.02 9.78
N GLU A 138 3.78 -14.96 9.46
CA GLU A 138 3.55 -14.52 8.09
C GLU A 138 4.81 -13.86 7.49
N ILE A 139 5.54 -13.09 8.31
CA ILE A 139 6.81 -12.49 7.89
C ILE A 139 7.84 -13.58 7.59
N ASN A 140 8.01 -14.57 8.49
CA ASN A 140 9.05 -15.59 8.37
C ASN A 140 8.80 -16.59 7.25
N SER A 141 7.55 -16.79 6.84
CA SER A 141 7.19 -17.64 5.70
C SER A 141 7.40 -16.96 4.34
N ARG A 142 7.67 -15.65 4.31
CA ARG A 142 7.80 -14.84 3.08
C ARG A 142 9.16 -14.14 3.02
N PRO A 143 10.14 -14.70 2.29
CA PRO A 143 11.53 -14.21 2.33
C PRO A 143 11.70 -12.74 1.93
N ASN A 144 10.94 -12.23 0.96
CA ASN A 144 11.03 -10.82 0.57
C ASN A 144 10.28 -9.92 1.54
N LEU A 145 9.18 -10.39 2.12
CA LEU A 145 8.48 -9.64 3.17
C LEU A 145 9.37 -9.46 4.41
N LYS A 146 10.02 -10.53 4.88
CA LYS A 146 10.99 -10.48 5.97
C LYS A 146 12.09 -9.46 5.73
N LYS A 147 12.70 -9.51 4.54
CA LYS A 147 13.79 -8.59 4.18
C LYS A 147 13.29 -7.14 4.04
N LEU A 148 12.05 -6.94 3.60
CA LEU A 148 11.41 -5.62 3.53
C LEU A 148 11.23 -5.02 4.93
N VAL A 149 10.61 -5.78 5.85
CA VAL A 149 10.36 -5.35 7.24
C VAL A 149 11.66 -5.08 7.99
N ASN A 150 12.68 -5.92 7.78
CA ASN A 150 14.01 -5.74 8.38
C ASN A 150 14.81 -4.55 7.81
N GLY A 151 14.29 -3.85 6.79
CA GLY A 151 14.99 -2.72 6.18
C GLY A 151 16.28 -3.10 5.45
N GLU A 152 16.38 -4.34 4.94
CA GLU A 152 17.56 -4.81 4.22
C GLU A 152 17.75 -4.03 2.91
N SER A 153 18.62 -3.04 2.94
CA SER A 153 18.88 -2.09 1.86
C SER A 153 20.01 -2.50 0.91
N ARG A 154 20.71 -3.62 1.19
CA ARG A 154 21.71 -4.17 0.26
C ARG A 154 21.01 -4.81 -0.93
N LEU A 155 20.83 -3.99 -1.97
CA LEU A 155 20.39 -4.43 -3.28
C LEU A 155 21.61 -4.75 -4.14
N THR A 156 21.73 -6.00 -4.57
CA THR A 156 22.63 -6.38 -5.66
C THR A 156 21.93 -6.14 -6.99
N PRO A 157 22.65 -5.75 -8.05
CA PRO A 157 22.06 -5.65 -9.39
C PRO A 157 21.31 -6.93 -9.80
N PRO A 158 20.20 -6.81 -10.56
CA PRO A 158 19.67 -5.59 -11.15
C PRO A 158 18.97 -4.66 -10.14
N LEU A 159 19.14 -3.35 -10.34
CA LEU A 159 18.58 -2.29 -9.48
C LEU A 159 17.14 -1.89 -9.84
N THR A 160 16.54 -2.67 -10.73
CA THR A 160 15.16 -2.60 -11.17
C THR A 160 14.54 -3.99 -11.12
N VAL A 161 13.23 -4.06 -10.94
CA VAL A 161 12.49 -5.32 -11.02
C VAL A 161 11.14 -5.10 -11.69
N THR A 162 10.74 -6.07 -12.50
CA THR A 162 9.37 -6.19 -13.02
C THR A 162 8.73 -7.41 -12.37
N ARG A 163 7.56 -7.25 -11.78
CA ARG A 163 6.76 -8.34 -11.22
C ARG A 163 5.38 -8.32 -11.83
N GLN A 164 4.82 -9.49 -12.07
CA GLN A 164 3.43 -9.65 -12.47
C GLN A 164 2.69 -10.31 -11.32
N ILE A 165 1.56 -9.74 -10.95
CA ILE A 165 0.65 -10.29 -9.94
C ILE A 165 -0.75 -10.42 -10.55
N SER A 166 -1.60 -11.21 -9.91
CA SER A 166 -3.03 -11.30 -10.26
C SER A 166 -3.90 -10.88 -9.10
N THR A 167 -4.97 -10.13 -9.37
CA THR A 167 -6.00 -9.84 -8.36
C THR A 167 -6.77 -11.09 -7.96
N ALA A 168 -7.35 -11.14 -6.76
CA ALA A 168 -8.01 -12.34 -6.23
C ALA A 168 -9.29 -12.80 -6.96
N ASN A 169 -9.99 -11.91 -7.67
CA ASN A 169 -11.25 -12.24 -8.35
C ASN A 169 -11.08 -13.33 -9.43
N ALA A 170 -12.14 -14.09 -9.71
CA ALA A 170 -12.13 -15.26 -10.59
C ALA A 170 -11.57 -15.01 -12.01
N ALA A 171 -11.76 -13.80 -12.56
CA ALA A 171 -11.20 -13.41 -13.87
C ALA A 171 -9.76 -12.86 -13.79
N GLY A 172 -9.24 -12.57 -12.59
CA GLY A 172 -7.88 -12.16 -12.29
C GLY A 172 -7.29 -11.08 -13.20
N LEU A 173 -7.38 -9.80 -12.81
CA LEU A 173 -6.66 -8.74 -13.53
C LEU A 173 -5.16 -8.94 -13.34
N LYS A 174 -4.42 -9.04 -14.46
CA LYS A 174 -2.96 -9.05 -14.46
C LYS A 174 -2.45 -7.64 -14.23
N VAL A 175 -1.66 -7.46 -13.18
CA VAL A 175 -1.02 -6.19 -12.84
C VAL A 175 0.48 -6.35 -12.99
N THR A 176 1.11 -5.44 -13.73
CA THR A 176 2.57 -5.39 -13.85
C THR A 176 3.11 -4.27 -12.96
N ILE A 177 4.01 -4.63 -12.06
CA ILE A 177 4.69 -3.74 -11.12
C ILE A 177 6.10 -3.50 -11.64
N TYR A 178 6.42 -2.24 -11.88
CA TYR A 178 7.77 -1.80 -12.20
C TYR A 178 8.34 -1.08 -10.98
N SER A 179 9.50 -1.51 -10.52
CA SER A 179 10.17 -0.89 -9.38
C SER A 179 11.64 -0.63 -9.68
N LYS A 180 12.15 0.47 -9.13
CA LYS A 180 13.54 0.88 -9.25
C LYS A 180 14.07 1.41 -7.93
N SER A 181 15.35 1.19 -7.68
CA SER A 181 16.06 1.78 -6.56
C SER A 181 16.58 3.17 -6.89
N GLU A 182 16.97 3.94 -5.86
CA GLU A 182 17.62 5.25 -5.98
C GLU A 182 18.82 5.25 -6.94
N LYS A 183 19.59 4.15 -6.96
CA LYS A 183 20.80 4.01 -7.77
C LYS A 183 20.53 3.57 -9.22
N SER A 184 19.27 3.31 -9.57
CA SER A 184 18.88 2.99 -10.94
C SER A 184 19.11 4.20 -11.85
N LYS A 185 19.75 3.96 -13.01
CA LYS A 185 19.89 4.96 -14.07
C LYS A 185 18.68 5.03 -15.02
N TYR A 186 17.73 4.11 -14.84
CA TYR A 186 16.45 4.02 -15.56
C TYR A 186 15.34 4.44 -14.61
#